data_AF-A0A821LNX0-F1
#
_entry.id   AF-A0A821LNX0-F1
#
_cell.length_a   1.000
_cell.length_b   1.000
_cell.length_c   1.000
_cell.angle_alpha   90.00
_cell.angle_beta   90.00
_cell.angle_gamma   90.00
#
_symmetry.space_group_name_H-M   'P 1'
#
loop_
_entity.id
_entity.type
_entity.pdbx_description
1 polymer ?
#
loop_
_entity_poly.entity_id
_entity_poly.type
_entity_poly.pdbx_seq_one_letter_code
_entity_poly.pdbx_strand_id
1 'polypeptide(L)' 'MILHILDGFWLAFITLTTLGYGDIYPRSFEARIAAGVCALIGIIVFSMPTTIIFVKYTRLMHNKWKQNRSIHYIIST' A
#
# COMPACT_ATOMS: atom_id res chain seq x y z
N MET A 1 -21.17 9.16 -15.48
CA MET A 1 -22.36 8.38 -15.11
C MET A 1 -21.84 7.20 -14.33
N ILE A 2 -21.83 7.29 -13.00
CA ILE A 2 -21.44 6.17 -12.13
C ILE A 2 -22.77 5.51 -11.79
N LEU A 3 -23.17 4.49 -12.56
CA LEU A 3 -24.44 3.77 -12.33
C LEU A 3 -24.22 2.41 -11.69
N HIS A 4 -23.01 1.84 -11.78
CA HIS A 4 -22.68 0.57 -11.14
C HIS A 4 -21.68 0.77 -10.01
N ILE A 5 -21.87 0.03 -8.91
CA ILE A 5 -20.93 -0.01 -7.77
C ILE A 5 -19.51 -0.41 -8.24
N LEU A 6 -19.42 -1.22 -9.32
CA LEU A 6 -18.17 -1.62 -9.95
C LEU A 6 -17.42 -0.44 -10.59
N ASP A 7 -18.10 0.55 -11.18
CA ASP A 7 -17.46 1.75 -11.76
C ASP A 7 -16.83 2.63 -10.67
N GLY A 8 -17.51 2.72 -9.53
CA GLY A 8 -16.99 3.40 -8.34
C GLY A 8 -15.78 2.69 -7.76
N PHE A 9 -15.81 1.35 -7.71
CA PHE A 9 -14.66 0.55 -7.31
C PHE A 9 -13.47 0.71 -8.28
N TRP A 10 -13.72 0.72 -9.59
CA TRP A 10 -12.70 0.94 -10.61
C TRP A 10 -12.05 2.32 -10.44
N LEU A 11 -12.85 3.39 -10.31
CA LEU A 11 -12.35 4.74 -10.03
C LEU A 11 -11.50 4.78 -8.75
N ALA A 12 -11.96 4.12 -7.67
CA ALA A 12 -11.22 4.05 -6.43
C ALA A 12 -9.89 3.29 -6.59
N PHE A 13 -9.90 2.17 -7.34
CA PHE A 13 -8.73 1.34 -7.59
C PHE A 13 -7.65 2.05 -8.43
N ILE A 14 -8.03 2.69 -9.53
CA ILE A 14 -7.09 3.44 -10.39
C ILE A 14 -6.52 4.67 -9.69
N THR A 15 -7.29 5.26 -8.76
CA THR A 15 -6.84 6.39 -7.93
C THR A 15 -5.88 5.93 -6.85
N LEU A 16 -6.21 4.83 -6.17
CA LEU A 16 -5.36 4.22 -5.13
C LEU A 16 -4.00 3.77 -5.68
N THR A 17 -3.98 3.24 -6.89
CA THR A 17 -2.75 2.82 -7.59
C THR A 17 -2.05 3.96 -8.32
N THR A 18 -2.57 5.20 -8.23
CA THR A 18 -2.07 6.39 -8.92
C THR A 18 -2.03 6.27 -10.46
N LEU A 19 -2.73 5.28 -11.03
CA LEU A 19 -2.81 5.07 -12.49
C LEU A 19 -3.55 6.21 -13.18
N GLY A 20 -4.74 6.56 -12.68
CA GLY A 20 -5.50 7.72 -13.14
C GLY A 20 -5.78 7.75 -14.65
N TYR A 21 -6.27 6.64 -15.23
CA TYR A 21 -6.57 6.54 -16.67
C TYR A 21 -7.51 7.64 -17.19
N GLY A 22 -8.37 8.21 -16.34
CA GLY A 22 -9.25 9.33 -16.69
C GLY A 22 -10.47 8.94 -17.52
N ASP A 23 -10.73 7.64 -17.68
CA ASP A 23 -11.91 7.06 -18.30
C ASP A 23 -13.18 7.33 -17.49
N ILE A 24 -13.07 7.24 -16.16
CA ILE A 24 -14.13 7.56 -15.21
C ILE A 24 -13.62 8.66 -14.29
N TYR A 25 -14.39 9.74 -14.14
CA TYR A 25 -14.05 10.83 -13.23
C TYR A 25 -15.31 11.51 -12.65
N PRO A 26 -15.24 11.98 -11.39
CA PRO A 26 -16.35 12.70 -10.78
C PRO A 26 -16.56 14.05 -11.47
N ARG A 27 -17.74 14.26 -12.06
CA ARG A 27 -18.11 15.52 -12.72
C ARG A 27 -18.62 16.60 -11.76
N SER A 28 -19.19 16.19 -10.62
CA SER A 28 -19.74 17.10 -9.60
C SER A 28 -18.69 17.55 -8.58
N PHE A 29 -18.78 18.79 -8.10
CA PHE A 29 -17.83 19.36 -7.14
C PHE A 29 -17.74 18.54 -5.83
N GLU A 30 -18.88 18.14 -5.27
CA GLU A 30 -18.96 17.33 -4.06
C GLU A 30 -18.28 15.97 -4.22
N ALA A 31 -18.47 15.33 -5.39
CA ALA A 31 -17.85 14.04 -5.70
C ALA A 31 -16.33 14.14 -5.85
N ARG A 32 -15.79 15.28 -6.30
CA ARG A 32 -14.35 15.52 -6.39
C ARG A 32 -13.71 15.63 -5.00
N ILE A 33 -14.38 16.32 -4.08
CA ILE A 33 -13.92 16.42 -2.69
C ILE A 33 -13.96 15.05 -2.02
N ALA A 34 -15.08 14.33 -2.15
CA ALA A 34 -15.23 12.99 -1.60
C ALA A 34 -14.16 12.01 -2.15
N ALA A 35 -13.85 12.08 -3.45
CA ALA A 35 -12.80 11.27 -4.06
C ALA A 35 -11.40 11.60 -3.48
N GLY A 36 -11.09 12.88 -3.28
CA GLY A 36 -9.83 13.31 -2.67
C GLY A 36 -9.68 12.82 -1.22
N VAL A 37 -10.73 12.94 -0.41
CA VAL A 37 -10.72 12.45 0.98
C VAL A 37 -10.60 10.92 1.02
N CYS A 38 -11.34 10.21 0.15
CA CYS A 38 -11.26 8.76 0.04
C CYS A 38 -9.86 8.29 -0.35
N ALA A 39 -9.18 8.98 -1.27
CA ALA A 39 -7.81 8.67 -1.67
C ALA A 39 -6.83 8.80 -0.49
N LEU A 40 -6.93 9.86 0.31
CA LEU A 40 -6.09 10.05 1.49
C LEU A 40 -6.30 8.94 2.52
N ILE A 41 -7.55 8.58 2.80
CA ILE A 41 -7.89 7.49 3.72
C ILE A 41 -7.35 6.16 3.18
N GLY A 42 -7.50 5.90 1.88
CA GLY A 42 -7.00 4.68 1.23
C GLY A 42 -5.50 4.48 1.41
N ILE A 43 -4.70 5.53 1.29
CA ILE A 43 -3.23 5.47 1.50
C ILE A 43 -2.89 5.16 2.96
N ILE A 44 -3.60 5.78 3.91
CA ILE A 44 -3.38 5.52 5.34
C ILE A 44 -3.67 4.05 5.67
N VAL A 45 -4.78 3.51 5.17
CA VAL A 45 -5.15 2.10 5.39
C VAL A 45 -4.16 1.15 4.72
N PHE A 46 -3.70 1.47 3.50
CA PHE A 46 -2.74 0.64 2.76
C PHE A 46 -1.33 0.64 3.38
N SER A 47 -0.97 1.68 4.14
CA SER A 47 0.31 1.76 4.85
C SER A 47 0.45 0.69 5.94
N MET A 48 -0.64 0.33 6.61
CA MET A 48 -0.63 -0.62 7.72
C MET A 48 -0.16 -2.04 7.31
N PRO A 49 -0.75 -2.71 6.31
CA PRO A 49 -0.28 -4.03 5.88
C PRO A 49 1.14 -3.98 5.31
N THR A 50 1.46 -2.93 4.56
CA THR A 50 2.80 -2.71 3.99
C THR A 50 3.86 -2.67 5.10
N THR A 51 3.59 -1.93 6.18
CA THR A 51 4.49 -1.81 7.33
C THR A 51 4.65 -3.14 8.07
N ILE A 52 3.58 -3.91 8.28
CA ILE A 52 3.65 -5.22 8.96
C ILE A 52 4.56 -6.19 8.19
N ILE A 53 4.39 -6.26 6.86
CA ILE A 53 5.20 -7.11 5.98
C ILE A 53 6.67 -6.66 6.04
N PHE A 54 6.91 -5.35 5.94
CA PHE A 54 8.25 -4.77 5.98
C PHE A 54 8.98 -5.04 7.31
N VAL A 55 8.30 -4.88 8.45
CA VAL A 55 8.87 -5.16 9.77
C VAL A 55 9.21 -6.64 9.91
N LYS A 56 8.34 -7.55 9.45
CA LYS A 56 8.63 -8.99 9.47
C LYS A 56 9.84 -9.32 8.62
N TYR A 57 9.91 -8.78 7.41
CA TYR A 57 11.05 -8.97 6.52
C TYR A 57 12.36 -8.49 7.16
N THR A 58 12.35 -7.27 7.71
CA THR A 58 13.52 -6.68 8.38
C THR A 58 13.97 -7.51 9.58
N ARG A 59 13.05 -8.02 10.40
CA ARG A 59 13.38 -8.90 11.54
C ARG A 59 14.01 -10.22 11.09
N LEU A 60 13.48 -10.85 10.04
CA LEU A 60 14.05 -12.09 9.50
C LEU A 60 15.47 -11.86 8.98
N MET A 61 15.69 -10.76 8.28
CA MET A 61 17.02 -10.40 7.78
C MET A 61 18.00 -10.07 8.91
N HIS A 62 17.56 -9.33 9.94
CA HIS A 62 18.37 -9.05 11.12
C HIS A 62 18.76 -10.33 11.87
N ASN A 63 17.82 -11.27 12.05
CA ASN A 63 18.08 -12.53 12.72
C ASN A 63 19.03 -13.42 11.91
N LYS A 64 18.86 -13.49 10.58
CA LYS A 64 19.80 -14.19 9.69
C LYS A 64 21.22 -13.62 9.81
N TRP A 65 21.37 -12.30 9.83
CA TRP A 65 22.66 -11.64 10.03
C TRP A 65 23.31 -12.01 11.36
N LYS A 66 22.54 -11.97 12.46
CA LYS A 66 23.02 -12.29 13.81
C LYS A 66 23.46 -13.75 13.91
N GLN A 67 22.68 -14.67 13.33
CA GLN A 67 23.00 -16.09 13.28
C GLN A 67 24.27 -16.35 12.47
N ASN A 68 24.42 -15.72 11.30
CA ASN A 68 25.61 -15.90 10.47
C ASN A 68 26.88 -15.36 11.15
N ARG A 69 26.79 -14.27 11.92
CA ARG A 69 27.91 -13.79 12.76
C ARG A 69 28.31 -14.80 13.83
N SER A 70 27.34 -15.44 14.49
CA SER A 70 27.63 -16.48 15.49
C SER A 70 28.32 -17.68 14.86
N ILE A 71 27.87 -18.12 13.67
CA ILE A 71 28.52 -19.21 12.93
C ILE A 71 29.99 -18.83 12.66
N HIS A 72 30.26 -17.63 12.14
CA HIS A 72 31.62 -17.15 11.86
C HIS A 72 32.54 -17.10 13.09
N TYR A 73 32.04 -16.79 14.28
CA TYR A 73 32.84 -16.83 15.52
C TYR A 73 33.25 -18.25 15.92
N ILE A 74 32.42 -19.26 15.64
CA ILE A 74 32.67 -20.65 16.02
C ILE A 74 33.70 -21.31 15.10
N ILE A 75 33.75 -20.92 13.81
CA ILE A 75 34.70 -21.50 12.83
C ILE A 75 36.09 -20.85 12.87
N SER A 76 36.26 -19.70 13.53
CA SER A 76 37.55 -19.02 13.65
C SER A 76 38.31 -19.37 14.94
N THR A 77 37.77 -20.25 15.77
CA THR A 77 38.40 -20.80 16.99
C THR A 77 38.75 -22.26 16.74
#